data_AF-A0A497Q177-F1
#
_entry.id   AF-A0A497Q177-F1
#
_cell.length_a   1.000
_cell.length_b   1.000
_cell.length_c   1.000
_cell.angle_alpha   90.00
_cell.angle_beta   90.00
_cell.angle_gamma   90.00
#
_symmetry.space_group_name_H-M   'P 1'
#
loop_
_entity.id
_entity.type
_entity.pdbx_description
1 polymer ?
#
loop_
_entity_poly.entity_id
_entity_poly.type
_entity_poly.pdbx_seq_one_letter_code
_entity_poly.pdbx_strand_id
1 'polypeptide(L)'
;MSSTTIICFHPRFRFDSIGMTRYMPSANIPCRPILYHVTNAFRKERSPRRMLVIRAVQDLPDRGIRKDDEFRLYIVDAHHHMGREKSHRNTPSGAYDFYTQLWFELQKKAEAMLESDRLLFEPIRVEVPPMASGVFQSRTSWNRMNHGWLVDRTVVFPYTDDYSSPSRPDEPTFRVSNDKIAGWTTRAPHSTRLIGYGRVNPLDGDSGDGAIAVRELERCVTTLGLRGLKLHPLAQLFLDSIDGPETWNVVKRAGELEIPVIFDTRNIRTVERIHSLVDSMRNDPDCGNAIKGLRVIIAHCGMSPSDPRLFDALKDPIIYTETSTLHDLDVPALFETTLERLHHMGDRWSNKILFGTDFSFLSVQAADVILYLLSRDFGGTLADVQKILGGNSLIVTQRAFRRADSARVAPVEVFCHDKDRAVQRGLESAILEHVGSGEWGLSSLDVMLPPEDTWPKIEPLEKGGFNGVYLDSYLLTLKSKQSQGDLHVWIRRRAGGLVSCSVLGPHGSATIESLEYASQKMSWTLTQALSHNSHLARDAGELVAELESLVK
;
A
#
# COMPACT_ATOMS: atom_id res chain seq x y z
N MET A 1 -60.06 6.66 -16.26
CA MET A 1 -60.14 5.30 -15.67
C MET A 1 -58.80 5.01 -15.04
N SER A 2 -58.85 4.86 -13.71
CA SER A 2 -57.77 4.73 -12.75
C SER A 2 -57.22 3.31 -12.68
N SER A 3 -55.95 3.17 -12.32
CA SER A 3 -55.60 2.33 -11.17
C SER A 3 -54.24 2.77 -10.60
N THR A 4 -54.33 3.36 -9.42
CA THR A 4 -53.21 3.75 -8.56
C THR A 4 -53.17 2.73 -7.44
N THR A 5 -52.01 2.12 -7.18
CA THR A 5 -51.78 1.31 -5.98
C THR A 5 -50.79 2.04 -5.09
N ILE A 6 -51.23 2.36 -3.87
CA ILE A 6 -50.48 2.98 -2.78
C ILE A 6 -50.20 1.87 -1.75
N ILE A 7 -48.95 1.76 -1.29
CA ILE A 7 -48.62 1.01 -0.08
C ILE A 7 -47.82 1.94 0.85
N CYS A 8 -48.33 2.07 2.07
CA CYS A 8 -47.85 2.92 3.16
C CYS A 8 -46.61 2.34 3.87
N PHE A 9 -45.77 3.23 4.39
CA PHE A 9 -44.97 2.97 5.60
C PHE A 9 -45.00 4.20 6.52
N HIS A 10 -45.32 3.95 7.79
CA HIS A 10 -45.21 4.90 8.91
C HIS A 10 -43.75 5.04 9.34
N PRO A 11 -43.37 6.20 9.91
CA PRO A 11 -43.19 6.22 11.36
C PRO A 11 -43.80 7.46 12.05
N ARG A 12 -44.38 7.22 13.23
CA ARG A 12 -44.78 8.23 14.19
C ARG A 12 -43.55 8.69 14.98
N PHE A 13 -43.26 9.98 15.00
CA PHE A 13 -42.81 10.68 16.21
C PHE A 13 -43.32 12.13 16.14
N ARG A 14 -44.18 12.48 17.12
CA ARG A 14 -44.64 13.85 17.38
C ARG A 14 -43.57 14.57 18.20
N PHE A 15 -43.28 15.81 17.84
CA PHE A 15 -42.97 16.85 18.82
C PHE A 15 -43.77 18.10 18.44
N ASP A 16 -44.38 18.69 19.48
CA ASP A 16 -45.41 19.70 19.40
C ASP A 16 -44.89 21.07 18.96
N SER A 17 -45.82 21.78 18.32
CA SER A 17 -45.74 23.14 17.83
C SER A 17 -45.91 24.19 18.93
N ILE A 18 -45.04 25.20 18.93
CA ILE A 18 -45.29 26.60 19.35
C ILE A 18 -44.46 27.43 18.34
N GLY A 19 -44.94 28.32 17.48
CA GLY A 19 -46.08 29.21 17.56
C GLY A 19 -45.57 30.65 17.75
N MET A 20 -45.12 31.33 16.69
CA MET A 20 -45.22 32.80 16.56
C MET A 20 -44.76 33.33 15.20
N THR A 21 -45.68 34.03 14.54
CA THR A 21 -45.54 34.86 13.34
C THR A 21 -45.06 36.28 13.71
N ARG A 22 -44.15 36.89 12.93
CA ARG A 22 -44.20 38.32 12.53
C ARG A 22 -43.07 38.73 11.54
N TYR A 23 -43.52 39.27 10.40
CA TYR A 23 -43.04 40.43 9.63
C TYR A 23 -41.54 40.64 9.24
N MET A 24 -41.38 40.81 7.91
CA MET A 24 -40.34 41.38 7.01
C MET A 24 -39.45 42.56 7.54
N PRO A 25 -38.33 42.98 6.90
CA PRO A 25 -38.04 42.93 5.44
C PRO A 25 -36.59 42.60 4.97
N SER A 26 -36.51 42.48 3.64
CA SER A 26 -35.36 42.38 2.74
C SER A 26 -34.20 43.36 2.98
N ALA A 27 -32.97 42.87 2.90
CA ALA A 27 -31.79 43.67 2.55
C ALA A 27 -30.83 42.87 1.66
N ASN A 28 -30.66 43.36 0.42
CA ASN A 28 -29.63 42.94 -0.52
C ASN A 28 -28.24 43.33 0.01
N ILE A 29 -27.32 42.37 0.12
CA ILE A 29 -25.89 42.65 0.32
C ILE A 29 -25.11 41.96 -0.80
N PRO A 30 -24.34 42.69 -1.63
CA PRO A 30 -23.55 42.10 -2.69
C PRO A 30 -22.25 41.49 -2.14
N CYS A 31 -22.04 40.19 -2.38
CA CYS A 31 -20.76 39.52 -2.16
C CYS A 31 -19.69 40.07 -3.11
N ARG A 32 -18.64 40.72 -2.56
CA ARG A 32 -17.38 40.97 -3.28
C ARG A 32 -16.37 39.86 -2.94
N PRO A 33 -15.73 39.21 -3.92
CA PRO A 33 -14.65 38.27 -3.63
C PRO A 33 -13.38 39.05 -3.25
N ILE A 34 -12.83 38.73 -2.07
CA ILE A 34 -11.51 39.19 -1.63
C ILE A 34 -10.48 38.25 -2.27
N LEU A 35 -9.75 38.74 -3.27
CA LEU A 35 -8.55 38.09 -3.78
C LEU A 35 -7.41 38.27 -2.76
N TYR A 36 -6.94 37.17 -2.16
CA TYR A 36 -5.67 37.16 -1.45
C TYR A 36 -4.52 36.96 -2.44
N HIS A 37 -3.73 38.01 -2.64
CA HIS A 37 -2.39 37.88 -3.22
C HIS A 37 -1.44 37.37 -2.14
N VAL A 38 -0.94 36.14 -2.30
CA VAL A 38 0.17 35.61 -1.49
C VAL A 38 1.45 35.81 -2.29
N THR A 39 2.32 36.70 -1.81
CA THR A 39 3.69 36.88 -2.31
C THR A 39 4.62 35.91 -1.58
N ASN A 40 5.24 34.98 -2.33
CA ASN A 40 6.22 34.03 -1.80
C ASN A 40 7.60 34.69 -1.66
N ALA A 41 8.03 34.92 -0.43
CA ALA A 41 9.41 35.24 -0.10
C ALA A 41 10.22 33.94 0.03
N PHE A 42 11.25 33.80 -0.81
CA PHE A 42 12.20 32.68 -0.83
C PHE A 42 12.90 32.50 0.53
N ARG A 43 12.55 31.43 1.25
CA ARG A 43 13.42 30.82 2.27
C ARG A 43 14.23 29.70 1.62
N LYS A 44 15.47 29.48 2.08
CA LYS A 44 16.30 28.31 1.76
C LYS A 44 15.54 27.04 2.15
N GLU A 45 14.80 26.46 1.22
CA GLU A 45 14.02 25.24 1.44
C GLU A 45 14.95 24.03 1.44
N ARG A 46 15.18 23.46 2.63
CA ARG A 46 15.52 22.05 2.72
C ARG A 46 14.37 21.27 2.07
N SER A 47 14.66 20.63 0.95
CA SER A 47 13.70 19.88 0.11
C SER A 47 12.76 19.04 0.97
N PRO A 48 11.44 19.24 0.88
CA PRO A 48 10.49 18.58 1.76
C PRO A 48 10.35 17.11 1.35
N ARG A 49 10.87 16.22 2.18
CA ARG A 49 10.54 14.79 2.19
C ARG A 49 9.57 14.58 3.34
N ARG A 50 8.49 13.81 3.15
CA ARG A 50 7.22 14.03 3.85
C ARG A 50 6.47 12.70 4.12
N MET A 51 6.24 12.33 5.41
CA MET A 51 5.59 11.13 6.00
C MET A 51 5.07 11.40 7.46
N LEU A 52 4.60 10.40 8.25
CA LEU A 52 4.37 10.56 9.70
C LEU A 52 5.67 11.00 10.38
N VAL A 53 5.63 12.09 11.13
CA VAL A 53 6.76 12.59 11.91
C VAL A 53 6.51 12.38 13.39
N ILE A 54 7.49 11.76 14.03
CA ILE A 54 7.54 11.54 15.47
C ILE A 54 8.71 12.31 16.08
N ARG A 55 8.61 12.63 17.37
CA ARG A 55 9.64 13.33 18.14
C ARG A 55 10.01 12.55 19.39
N ALA A 56 11.29 12.38 19.67
CA ALA A 56 11.75 11.77 20.91
C ALA A 56 11.41 12.67 22.11
N VAL A 57 10.73 12.12 23.12
CA VAL A 57 10.29 12.90 24.30
C VAL A 57 11.39 13.07 25.36
N GLN A 58 12.46 12.26 25.26
CA GLN A 58 13.60 12.24 26.17
C GLN A 58 14.88 11.80 25.46
N ASP A 59 16.02 11.96 26.13
CA ASP A 59 17.29 11.39 25.69
C ASP A 59 17.27 9.86 25.80
N LEU A 60 17.77 9.18 24.78
CA LEU A 60 18.01 7.74 24.75
C LEU A 60 19.48 7.50 24.35
N PRO A 61 20.44 7.68 25.28
CA PRO A 61 21.87 7.64 24.98
C PRO A 61 22.33 6.32 24.35
N ASP A 62 21.80 5.19 24.83
CA ASP A 62 22.11 3.85 24.32
C ASP A 62 21.67 3.66 22.85
N ARG A 63 20.75 4.49 22.38
CA ARG A 63 20.26 4.50 20.99
C ARG A 63 20.84 5.66 20.17
N GLY A 64 21.64 6.55 20.79
CA GLY A 64 22.18 7.75 20.14
C GLY A 64 21.11 8.77 19.73
N ILE A 65 19.97 8.76 20.42
CA ILE A 65 18.82 9.66 20.16
C ILE A 65 18.76 10.70 21.28
N ARG A 66 18.64 11.97 20.91
CA ARG A 66 18.43 13.07 21.86
C ARG A 66 16.94 13.41 21.94
N LYS A 67 16.55 14.00 23.07
CA LYS A 67 15.26 14.67 23.18
C LYS A 67 15.08 15.66 22.03
N ASP A 68 13.86 15.75 21.52
CA ASP A 68 13.45 16.59 20.40
C ASP A 68 14.03 16.19 19.03
N ASP A 69 14.85 15.14 18.93
CA ASP A 69 15.19 14.56 17.63
C ASP A 69 13.88 14.08 16.94
N GLU A 70 13.67 14.53 15.70
CA GLU A 70 12.52 14.14 14.89
C GLU A 70 12.88 12.99 13.94
N PHE A 71 11.93 12.09 13.70
CA PHE A 71 12.07 10.94 12.79
C PHE A 71 10.86 10.83 11.88
N ARG A 72 11.04 10.18 10.72
CA ARG A 72 9.95 9.89 9.78
C ARG A 72 9.65 8.42 9.71
N LEU A 73 8.37 8.08 9.70
CA LEU A 73 7.88 6.72 9.54
C LEU A 73 6.96 6.63 8.31
N TYR A 74 7.26 5.70 7.41
CA TYR A 74 6.41 5.36 6.26
C TYR A 74 5.41 4.27 6.68
N ILE A 75 4.13 4.49 6.44
CA ILE A 75 3.07 3.58 6.89
C ILE A 75 2.35 2.94 5.70
N VAL A 76 2.23 1.62 5.73
CA VAL A 76 1.46 0.82 4.78
C VAL A 76 0.43 0.00 5.53
N ASP A 77 -0.85 0.28 5.27
CA ASP A 77 -1.94 -0.58 5.72
C ASP A 77 -2.00 -1.84 4.83
N ALA A 78 -1.65 -3.00 5.40
CA ALA A 78 -1.63 -4.28 4.71
C ALA A 78 -3.01 -4.96 4.60
N HIS A 79 -4.05 -4.45 5.28
CA HIS A 79 -5.36 -5.09 5.35
C HIS A 79 -6.48 -4.06 5.24
N HIS A 80 -7.08 -3.93 4.06
CA HIS A 80 -8.17 -2.98 3.83
C HIS A 80 -9.19 -3.51 2.82
N HIS A 81 -10.48 -3.39 3.15
CA HIS A 81 -11.57 -3.84 2.30
C HIS A 81 -12.20 -2.69 1.52
N MET A 82 -12.27 -2.83 0.19
CA MET A 82 -12.98 -1.88 -0.69
C MET A 82 -14.03 -2.60 -1.54
N GLY A 83 -15.14 -1.92 -1.84
CA GLY A 83 -16.26 -2.50 -2.55
C GLY A 83 -17.60 -2.15 -1.89
N ARG A 84 -18.59 -3.02 -2.07
CA ARG A 84 -19.94 -2.82 -1.56
C ARG A 84 -20.53 -4.13 -1.06
N GLU A 85 -20.98 -4.14 0.18
CA GLU A 85 -21.70 -5.26 0.78
C GLU A 85 -23.01 -4.73 1.38
N LYS A 86 -24.15 -5.09 0.79
CA LYS A 86 -25.48 -4.61 1.18
C LYS A 86 -25.56 -3.07 1.17
N SER A 87 -25.83 -2.47 2.33
CA SER A 87 -25.87 -1.02 2.55
C SER A 87 -24.50 -0.41 2.78
N HIS A 88 -23.49 -1.24 3.04
CA HIS A 88 -22.15 -0.80 3.35
C HIS A 88 -21.32 -0.62 2.08
N ARG A 89 -20.58 0.48 1.97
CA ARG A 89 -19.74 0.78 0.81
C ARG A 89 -18.47 1.46 1.26
N ASN A 90 -17.33 0.90 0.87
CA ASN A 90 -16.04 1.56 1.00
C ASN A 90 -15.42 1.83 -0.38
N THR A 91 -14.86 3.01 -0.53
CA THR A 91 -14.22 3.50 -1.76
C THR A 91 -12.88 4.14 -1.41
N PRO A 92 -12.01 4.45 -2.38
CA PRO A 92 -10.77 5.15 -2.10
C PRO A 92 -10.93 6.43 -1.25
N SER A 93 -11.96 7.24 -1.51
CA SER A 93 -12.24 8.42 -0.69
C SER A 93 -12.56 8.06 0.75
N GLY A 94 -13.37 7.01 0.97
CA GLY A 94 -13.73 6.53 2.30
C GLY A 94 -12.52 6.07 3.11
N ALA A 95 -11.56 5.39 2.46
CA ALA A 95 -10.29 5.03 3.08
C ALA A 95 -9.47 6.27 3.50
N TYR A 96 -9.41 7.30 2.65
CA TYR A 96 -8.67 8.53 2.96
C TYR A 96 -9.35 9.34 4.07
N ASP A 97 -10.69 9.38 4.08
CA ASP A 97 -11.47 9.98 5.17
C ASP A 97 -11.19 9.25 6.49
N PHE A 98 -11.16 7.92 6.45
CA PHE A 98 -10.79 7.10 7.60
C PHE A 98 -9.39 7.42 8.13
N TYR A 99 -8.37 7.51 7.27
CA TYR A 99 -7.01 7.83 7.74
C TYR A 99 -6.88 9.24 8.31
N THR A 100 -7.70 10.19 7.86
CA THR A 100 -7.80 11.51 8.50
C THR A 100 -8.39 11.38 9.91
N GLN A 101 -9.45 10.60 10.09
CA GLN A 101 -10.04 10.36 11.41
C GLN A 101 -9.06 9.62 12.33
N LEU A 102 -8.37 8.61 11.81
CA LEU A 102 -7.36 7.86 12.55
C LEU A 102 -6.24 8.76 13.06
N TRP A 103 -5.80 9.76 12.28
CA TRP A 103 -4.84 10.76 12.74
C TRP A 103 -5.34 11.56 13.94
N PHE A 104 -6.60 12.02 13.92
CA PHE A 104 -7.15 12.76 15.06
C PHE A 104 -7.27 11.89 16.31
N GLU A 105 -7.71 10.64 16.18
CA GLU A 105 -7.76 9.70 17.30
C GLU A 105 -6.36 9.36 17.83
N LEU A 106 -5.38 9.21 16.95
CA LEU A 106 -3.98 9.03 17.32
C LEU A 106 -3.46 10.20 18.16
N GLN A 107 -3.71 11.45 17.72
CA GLN A 107 -3.28 12.64 18.45
C GLN A 107 -3.92 12.73 19.84
N LYS A 108 -5.24 12.50 19.93
CA LYS A 108 -5.98 12.52 21.19
C LYS A 108 -5.46 11.47 22.18
N LYS A 109 -5.21 10.24 21.71
CA LYS A 109 -4.65 9.17 22.55
C LYS A 109 -3.19 9.46 22.93
N ALA A 110 -2.40 10.02 22.02
CA ALA A 110 -1.01 10.39 22.29
C ALA A 110 -0.90 11.43 23.40
N GLU A 111 -1.77 12.45 23.42
CA GLU A 111 -1.83 13.46 24.48
C GLU A 111 -2.02 12.83 25.87
N ALA A 112 -3.01 11.94 26.02
CA ALA A 112 -3.23 11.21 27.28
C ALA A 112 -2.05 10.30 27.67
N MET A 113 -1.39 9.69 26.69
CA MET A 113 -0.20 8.86 26.94
C MET A 113 1.05 9.68 27.29
N LEU A 114 1.17 10.92 26.82
CA LEU A 114 2.24 11.84 27.24
C LEU A 114 2.04 12.31 28.68
N GLU A 115 0.81 12.66 29.06
CA GLU A 115 0.47 13.07 30.43
C GLU A 115 0.78 11.97 31.46
N SER A 116 0.65 10.70 31.04
CA SER A 116 0.97 9.53 31.85
C SER A 116 2.39 8.98 31.64
N ASP A 117 3.26 9.73 30.95
CA ASP A 117 4.66 9.37 30.66
C ASP A 117 4.84 7.98 30.02
N ARG A 118 3.92 7.57 29.15
CA ARG A 118 3.95 6.25 28.50
C ARG A 118 4.63 6.22 27.13
N LEU A 119 4.81 7.37 26.49
CA LEU A 119 5.44 7.44 25.15
C LEU A 119 6.95 7.63 25.22
N LEU A 120 7.68 7.00 24.30
CA LEU A 120 9.07 7.35 23.97
C LEU A 120 9.12 8.33 22.81
N PHE A 121 8.15 8.24 21.91
CA PHE A 121 8.06 9.07 20.73
C PHE A 121 6.64 9.63 20.59
N GLU A 122 6.56 10.94 20.44
CA GLU A 122 5.30 11.65 20.22
C GLU A 122 5.03 11.80 18.72
N PRO A 123 3.85 11.39 18.22
CA PRO A 123 3.42 11.74 16.86
C PRO A 123 3.05 13.22 16.80
N ILE A 124 3.83 14.02 16.07
CA ILE A 124 3.68 15.49 16.07
C ILE A 124 3.02 16.05 14.81
N ARG A 125 3.19 15.40 13.65
CA ARG A 125 2.57 15.83 12.39
C ARG A 125 2.58 14.73 11.34
N VAL A 126 1.73 14.89 10.33
CA VAL A 126 1.78 14.12 9.08
C VAL A 126 2.26 15.03 7.96
N GLU A 127 3.27 14.60 7.23
CA GLU A 127 3.75 15.27 6.04
C GLU A 127 3.35 14.48 4.78
N VAL A 128 3.01 15.16 3.69
CA VAL A 128 2.47 14.57 2.45
C VAL A 128 3.52 14.21 1.37
N PRO A 129 3.65 12.96 0.89
CA PRO A 129 4.60 12.57 -0.16
C PRO A 129 4.48 13.42 -1.46
N PRO A 130 5.55 14.11 -1.92
CA PRO A 130 5.45 15.11 -2.99
C PRO A 130 4.91 14.57 -4.32
N MET A 131 5.51 13.49 -4.85
CA MET A 131 5.12 12.95 -6.16
C MET A 131 3.67 12.43 -6.15
N ALA A 132 3.29 11.64 -5.14
CA ALA A 132 1.93 11.11 -5.03
C ALA A 132 0.91 12.25 -4.87
N SER A 133 1.15 13.22 -3.98
CA SER A 133 0.28 14.40 -3.85
C SER A 133 0.23 15.25 -5.11
N GLY A 134 1.34 15.40 -5.81
CA GLY A 134 1.40 16.09 -7.10
C GLY A 134 0.44 15.46 -8.11
N VAL A 135 0.32 14.13 -8.13
CA VAL A 135 -0.67 13.43 -8.96
C VAL A 135 -2.08 13.78 -8.54
N PHE A 136 -2.41 13.82 -7.25
CA PHE A 136 -3.74 14.26 -6.82
C PHE A 136 -4.03 15.73 -7.13
N GLN A 137 -2.99 16.57 -7.22
CA GLN A 137 -3.10 18.00 -7.52
C GLN A 137 -3.14 18.31 -9.02
N SER A 138 -2.71 17.38 -9.87
CA SER A 138 -2.62 17.61 -11.32
C SER A 138 -3.98 17.72 -12.01
N ARG A 139 -5.07 17.34 -11.32
CA ARG A 139 -6.45 17.59 -11.76
C ARG A 139 -7.32 18.09 -10.62
N THR A 140 -8.06 19.17 -10.87
CA THR A 140 -9.00 19.76 -9.90
C THR A 140 -9.99 18.74 -9.33
N SER A 141 -10.46 17.77 -10.13
CA SER A 141 -11.40 16.73 -9.69
C SER A 141 -10.79 15.72 -8.70
N TRP A 142 -9.46 15.64 -8.63
CA TRP A 142 -8.72 14.75 -7.74
C TRP A 142 -8.30 15.43 -6.43
N ASN A 143 -8.18 16.76 -6.41
CA ASN A 143 -7.72 17.53 -5.24
C ASN A 143 -8.44 17.18 -3.94
N ARG A 144 -9.77 16.95 -4.01
CA ARG A 144 -10.60 16.62 -2.84
C ARG A 144 -10.27 15.28 -2.18
N MET A 145 -9.47 14.44 -2.83
CA MET A 145 -9.02 13.13 -2.34
C MET A 145 -7.55 13.18 -1.87
N ASN A 146 -6.94 14.36 -1.82
CA ASN A 146 -5.56 14.56 -1.40
C ASN A 146 -5.43 14.77 0.12
N HIS A 147 -5.90 13.79 0.90
CA HIS A 147 -5.91 13.82 2.36
C HIS A 147 -5.70 12.43 2.95
N GLY A 148 -5.74 12.31 4.29
CA GLY A 148 -5.58 11.01 4.96
C GLY A 148 -4.17 10.44 4.81
N TRP A 149 -3.14 11.29 4.83
CA TRP A 149 -1.75 10.92 4.59
C TRP A 149 -1.04 10.30 5.79
N LEU A 150 -1.76 9.99 6.88
CA LEU A 150 -1.20 9.17 7.96
C LEU A 150 -0.71 7.82 7.43
N VAL A 151 -1.46 7.26 6.47
CA VAL A 151 -1.12 6.03 5.77
C VAL A 151 -0.67 6.37 4.35
N ASP A 152 0.58 6.09 4.02
CA ASP A 152 1.19 6.39 2.73
C ASP A 152 0.68 5.45 1.63
N ARG A 153 0.53 4.16 1.95
CA ARG A 153 0.05 3.10 1.05
C ARG A 153 -0.99 2.20 1.69
N THR A 154 -1.82 1.60 0.86
CA THR A 154 -2.86 0.67 1.32
C THR A 154 -2.97 -0.51 0.39
N VAL A 155 -2.81 -1.71 0.93
CA VAL A 155 -3.22 -2.96 0.29
C VAL A 155 -4.72 -3.10 0.42
N VAL A 156 -5.41 -3.23 -0.71
CA VAL A 156 -6.87 -3.28 -0.78
C VAL A 156 -7.35 -4.55 -1.46
N PHE A 157 -8.44 -5.13 -0.97
CA PHE A 157 -9.07 -6.29 -1.58
C PHE A 157 -10.61 -6.20 -1.54
N PRO A 158 -11.31 -7.00 -2.36
CA PRO A 158 -12.76 -7.08 -2.36
C PRO A 158 -13.37 -7.47 -1.01
N TYR A 159 -14.58 -6.98 -0.73
CA TYR A 159 -15.48 -7.55 0.29
C TYR A 159 -15.96 -8.95 -0.12
N THR A 160 -16.69 -9.61 0.78
CA THR A 160 -17.70 -10.60 0.37
C THR A 160 -18.87 -9.80 -0.20
N ASP A 161 -18.63 -9.15 -1.35
CA ASP A 161 -19.51 -8.09 -1.85
C ASP A 161 -20.75 -8.63 -2.56
N ASP A 162 -21.67 -7.72 -2.84
CA ASP A 162 -22.86 -7.92 -3.68
C ASP A 162 -22.50 -8.40 -5.10
N TYR A 163 -21.21 -8.43 -5.45
CA TYR A 163 -20.69 -8.81 -6.76
C TYR A 163 -20.08 -10.22 -6.78
N SER A 164 -20.06 -10.91 -5.63
CA SER A 164 -19.49 -12.25 -5.46
C SER A 164 -20.40 -13.39 -5.92
N SER A 165 -21.36 -13.11 -6.81
CA SER A 165 -22.28 -14.11 -7.36
C SER A 165 -22.05 -14.20 -8.87
N PRO A 166 -21.54 -15.33 -9.39
CA PRO A 166 -21.30 -15.47 -10.82
C PRO A 166 -22.63 -15.47 -11.58
N SER A 167 -22.67 -14.86 -12.78
CA SER A 167 -23.89 -14.86 -13.59
C SER A 167 -24.10 -16.20 -14.31
N ARG A 168 -23.02 -16.99 -14.45
CA ARG A 168 -23.02 -18.31 -15.07
C ARG A 168 -22.12 -19.28 -14.28
N PRO A 169 -22.39 -20.60 -14.30
CA PRO A 169 -21.58 -21.58 -13.57
C PRO A 169 -20.10 -21.66 -13.98
N ASP A 170 -19.75 -21.21 -15.19
CA ASP A 170 -18.39 -21.18 -15.73
C ASP A 170 -17.63 -19.87 -15.44
N GLU A 171 -18.26 -18.93 -14.73
CA GLU A 171 -17.65 -17.65 -14.37
C GLU A 171 -17.05 -17.68 -12.96
N PRO A 172 -15.88 -17.04 -12.74
CA PRO A 172 -15.31 -16.89 -11.41
C PRO A 172 -16.20 -16.04 -10.50
N THR A 173 -16.36 -16.48 -9.26
CA THR A 173 -17.21 -15.86 -8.23
C THR A 173 -16.91 -14.37 -8.04
N PHE A 174 -15.64 -13.98 -8.01
CA PHE A 174 -15.20 -12.61 -7.69
C PHE A 174 -14.80 -11.76 -8.91
N ARG A 175 -15.15 -12.18 -10.13
CA ARG A 175 -14.71 -11.53 -11.38
C ARG A 175 -14.98 -10.02 -11.39
N VAL A 176 -16.21 -9.62 -11.10
CA VAL A 176 -16.64 -8.21 -11.12
C VAL A 176 -15.98 -7.41 -10.01
N SER A 177 -15.79 -8.01 -8.84
CA SER A 177 -15.13 -7.39 -7.70
C SER A 177 -13.66 -7.09 -8.01
N ASN A 178 -12.96 -8.05 -8.63
CA ASN A 178 -11.58 -7.89 -9.08
C ASN A 178 -11.45 -6.78 -10.13
N ASP A 179 -12.38 -6.69 -11.09
CA ASP A 179 -12.39 -5.62 -12.09
C ASP A 179 -12.53 -4.22 -11.45
N LYS A 180 -13.32 -4.11 -10.37
CA LYS A 180 -13.49 -2.85 -9.62
C LYS A 180 -12.25 -2.47 -8.83
N ILE A 181 -11.66 -3.43 -8.12
CA ILE A 181 -10.41 -3.20 -7.37
C ILE A 181 -9.29 -2.78 -8.33
N ALA A 182 -9.14 -3.46 -9.46
CA ALA A 182 -8.19 -3.06 -10.50
C ALA A 182 -8.49 -1.65 -11.00
N GLY A 183 -9.78 -1.35 -11.23
CA GLY A 183 -10.22 -0.03 -11.68
C GLY A 183 -9.82 1.14 -10.78
N TRP A 184 -9.58 0.91 -9.49
CA TRP A 184 -9.01 1.92 -8.57
C TRP A 184 -7.50 1.81 -8.42
N THR A 185 -6.96 0.60 -8.33
CA THR A 185 -5.56 0.38 -7.93
C THR A 185 -4.57 0.51 -9.08
N THR A 186 -5.04 0.49 -10.32
CA THR A 186 -4.18 0.52 -11.51
C THR A 186 -4.38 1.78 -12.36
N ARG A 187 -4.97 2.83 -11.78
CA ARG A 187 -5.19 4.13 -12.44
C ARG A 187 -5.03 5.30 -11.49
N ALA A 188 -4.49 6.40 -12.01
CA ALA A 188 -4.43 7.67 -11.29
C ALA A 188 -5.82 8.18 -10.87
N PRO A 189 -5.91 8.88 -9.73
CA PRO A 189 -4.79 9.21 -8.84
C PRO A 189 -4.46 8.08 -7.84
N HIS A 190 -5.38 7.12 -7.68
CA HIS A 190 -5.36 6.13 -6.61
C HIS A 190 -4.25 5.09 -6.72
N SER A 191 -3.78 4.77 -7.93
CA SER A 191 -2.60 3.90 -8.14
C SER A 191 -1.32 4.38 -7.48
N THR A 192 -1.26 5.65 -7.05
CA THR A 192 -0.13 6.18 -6.28
C THR A 192 -0.18 5.83 -4.79
N ARG A 193 -1.30 5.27 -4.31
CA ARG A 193 -1.53 4.95 -2.90
C ARG A 193 -2.03 3.53 -2.68
N LEU A 194 -2.80 2.98 -3.62
CA LEU A 194 -3.46 1.70 -3.45
C LEU A 194 -2.73 0.57 -4.18
N ILE A 195 -2.68 -0.60 -3.53
CA ILE A 195 -2.11 -1.84 -4.04
C ILE A 195 -3.25 -2.87 -4.05
N GLY A 196 -3.72 -3.26 -5.23
CA GLY A 196 -4.87 -4.16 -5.33
C GLY A 196 -4.48 -5.63 -5.23
N TYR A 197 -5.19 -6.38 -4.40
CA TYR A 197 -5.14 -7.83 -4.37
C TYR A 197 -6.41 -8.40 -5.03
N GLY A 198 -6.24 -9.45 -5.82
CA GLY A 198 -7.36 -10.23 -6.35
C GLY A 198 -7.95 -11.12 -5.27
N ARG A 199 -9.22 -11.48 -5.41
CA ARG A 199 -9.89 -12.50 -4.61
C ARG A 199 -10.39 -13.58 -5.54
N VAL A 200 -10.22 -14.84 -5.17
CA VAL A 200 -10.80 -15.99 -5.88
C VAL A 200 -11.43 -16.91 -4.87
N ASN A 201 -12.44 -17.68 -5.28
CA ASN A 201 -12.97 -18.78 -4.49
C ASN A 201 -12.27 -20.07 -4.93
N PRO A 202 -11.48 -20.75 -4.09
CA PRO A 202 -10.84 -22.00 -4.46
C PRO A 202 -11.84 -23.07 -4.93
N LEU A 203 -13.08 -23.02 -4.43
CA LEU A 203 -14.15 -23.95 -4.78
C LEU A 203 -14.85 -23.62 -6.11
N ASP A 204 -14.45 -22.57 -6.83
CA ASP A 204 -14.91 -22.37 -8.20
C ASP A 204 -14.41 -23.53 -9.06
N GLY A 205 -15.34 -24.35 -9.55
CA GLY A 205 -15.06 -25.68 -10.09
C GLY A 205 -14.13 -25.72 -11.31
N ASP A 206 -13.92 -26.94 -11.81
CA ASP A 206 -13.16 -27.16 -13.04
C ASP A 206 -14.02 -26.88 -14.27
N SER A 207 -13.47 -26.12 -15.22
CA SER A 207 -13.96 -26.16 -16.60
C SER A 207 -13.04 -27.07 -17.42
N GLY A 208 -13.49 -27.49 -18.60
CA GLY A 208 -12.69 -28.37 -19.50
C GLY A 208 -11.29 -27.86 -19.85
N ASP A 209 -10.98 -26.58 -19.57
CA ASP A 209 -9.68 -25.92 -19.78
C ASP A 209 -8.96 -25.57 -18.45
N GLY A 210 -9.27 -26.24 -17.33
CA GLY A 210 -8.63 -26.10 -16.01
C GLY A 210 -9.52 -25.50 -14.90
N ALA A 211 -8.95 -25.31 -13.70
CA ALA A 211 -9.65 -24.75 -12.53
C ALA A 211 -10.01 -23.27 -12.73
N ILE A 212 -11.29 -22.91 -12.60
CA ILE A 212 -11.80 -21.54 -12.81
C ILE A 212 -11.08 -20.55 -11.87
N ALA A 213 -10.86 -20.92 -10.61
CA ALA A 213 -10.16 -20.11 -9.63
C ALA A 213 -8.73 -19.76 -10.04
N VAL A 214 -7.98 -20.74 -10.57
CA VAL A 214 -6.59 -20.58 -11.02
C VAL A 214 -6.51 -19.62 -12.21
N ARG A 215 -7.39 -19.78 -13.21
CA ARG A 215 -7.44 -18.86 -14.35
C ARG A 215 -7.84 -17.45 -13.96
N GLU A 216 -8.76 -17.29 -13.02
CA GLU A 216 -9.11 -15.96 -12.53
C GLU A 216 -7.95 -15.30 -11.78
N LEU A 217 -7.20 -16.07 -10.98
CA LEU A 217 -5.99 -15.56 -10.34
C LEU A 217 -4.96 -15.10 -11.38
N GLU A 218 -4.72 -15.90 -12.42
CA GLU A 218 -3.85 -15.53 -13.53
C GLU A 218 -4.33 -14.24 -14.20
N ARG A 219 -5.63 -14.12 -14.49
CA ARG A 219 -6.21 -12.91 -15.08
C ARG A 219 -6.02 -11.69 -14.16
N CYS A 220 -6.26 -11.84 -12.86
CA CYS A 220 -6.05 -10.80 -11.87
C CYS A 220 -4.63 -10.24 -11.92
N VAL A 221 -3.63 -11.12 -11.98
CA VAL A 221 -2.23 -10.68 -11.98
C VAL A 221 -1.80 -10.18 -13.36
N THR A 222 -2.03 -10.99 -14.40
CA THR A 222 -1.45 -10.75 -15.73
C THR A 222 -2.26 -9.77 -16.57
N THR A 223 -3.57 -9.67 -16.39
CA THR A 223 -4.43 -8.78 -17.19
C THR A 223 -4.82 -7.53 -16.40
N LEU A 224 -5.22 -7.71 -15.14
CA LEU A 224 -5.69 -6.59 -14.32
C LEU A 224 -4.55 -5.85 -13.61
N GLY A 225 -3.40 -6.48 -13.39
CA GLY A 225 -2.25 -5.88 -12.69
C GLY A 225 -2.37 -5.91 -11.17
N LEU A 226 -3.21 -6.79 -10.61
CA LEU A 226 -3.31 -7.01 -9.17
C LEU A 226 -2.06 -7.73 -8.66
N ARG A 227 -1.63 -7.43 -7.43
CA ARG A 227 -0.30 -7.76 -6.89
C ARG A 227 -0.32 -8.70 -5.69
N GLY A 228 -1.44 -9.35 -5.43
CA GLY A 228 -1.61 -10.28 -4.32
C GLY A 228 -2.93 -11.02 -4.42
N LEU A 229 -3.11 -12.00 -3.56
CA LEU A 229 -4.30 -12.82 -3.46
C LEU A 229 -4.88 -12.73 -2.04
N LYS A 230 -6.18 -12.45 -1.92
CA LYS A 230 -6.96 -12.62 -0.68
C LYS A 230 -7.77 -13.91 -0.76
N LEU A 231 -7.67 -14.70 0.29
CA LEU A 231 -8.51 -15.85 0.57
C LEU A 231 -9.22 -15.63 1.91
N HIS A 232 -10.46 -16.08 2.01
CA HIS A 232 -11.29 -15.95 3.21
C HIS A 232 -12.04 -17.28 3.47
N PRO A 233 -11.37 -18.28 4.08
CA PRO A 233 -11.90 -19.63 4.28
C PRO A 233 -13.29 -19.71 4.89
N LEU A 234 -13.62 -18.84 5.88
CA LEU A 234 -14.93 -18.86 6.52
C LEU A 234 -16.05 -18.38 5.57
N ALA A 235 -15.97 -17.16 5.04
CA ALA A 235 -16.96 -16.60 4.12
C ALA A 235 -17.05 -17.36 2.78
N GLN A 236 -16.00 -18.08 2.38
CA GLN A 236 -15.98 -18.90 1.16
C GLN A 236 -16.25 -20.39 1.45
N LEU A 237 -16.57 -20.74 2.70
CA LEU A 237 -17.02 -22.07 3.14
C LEU A 237 -16.03 -23.21 2.86
N PHE A 238 -14.73 -22.94 2.95
CA PHE A 238 -13.66 -23.96 2.84
C PHE A 238 -12.76 -24.03 4.08
N LEU A 239 -13.22 -23.51 5.23
CA LEU A 239 -12.49 -23.58 6.50
C LEU A 239 -12.05 -25.02 6.84
N ASP A 240 -12.90 -26.00 6.50
CA ASP A 240 -12.65 -27.42 6.73
C ASP A 240 -11.80 -28.12 5.64
N SER A 241 -11.35 -27.40 4.62
CA SER A 241 -10.53 -27.91 3.50
C SER A 241 -9.43 -26.93 3.04
N ILE A 242 -8.90 -26.10 3.94
CA ILE A 242 -7.82 -25.13 3.63
C ILE A 242 -6.58 -25.81 3.04
N ASP A 243 -6.21 -26.97 3.56
CA ASP A 243 -5.09 -27.81 3.10
C ASP A 243 -5.51 -28.81 2.00
N GLY A 244 -6.71 -28.64 1.44
CA GLY A 244 -7.24 -29.44 0.34
C GLY A 244 -6.69 -29.05 -1.04
N PRO A 245 -6.90 -29.90 -2.06
CA PRO A 245 -6.32 -29.75 -3.39
C PRO A 245 -6.74 -28.45 -4.09
N GLU A 246 -7.97 -27.97 -3.87
CA GLU A 246 -8.50 -26.76 -4.49
C GLU A 246 -7.72 -25.52 -4.04
N THR A 247 -7.55 -25.37 -2.73
CA THR A 247 -6.77 -24.27 -2.15
C THR A 247 -5.30 -24.41 -2.51
N TRP A 248 -4.76 -25.64 -2.47
CA TRP A 248 -3.38 -25.92 -2.84
C TRP A 248 -3.05 -25.47 -4.27
N ASN A 249 -3.92 -25.76 -5.24
CA ASN A 249 -3.72 -25.34 -6.63
C ASN A 249 -3.66 -23.82 -6.79
N VAL A 250 -4.54 -23.11 -6.10
CA VAL A 250 -4.57 -21.63 -6.11
C VAL A 250 -3.31 -21.04 -5.46
N VAL A 251 -2.90 -21.57 -4.30
CA VAL A 251 -1.72 -21.08 -3.56
C VAL A 251 -0.42 -21.42 -4.30
N LYS A 252 -0.31 -22.62 -4.89
CA LYS A 252 0.79 -22.97 -5.80
C LYS A 252 0.88 -21.97 -6.94
N ARG A 253 -0.26 -21.66 -7.58
CA ARG A 253 -0.26 -20.68 -8.66
C ARG A 253 0.14 -19.29 -8.21
N ALA A 254 -0.30 -18.84 -7.03
CA ALA A 254 0.13 -17.57 -6.46
C ALA A 254 1.66 -17.52 -6.25
N GLY A 255 2.26 -18.61 -5.76
CA GLY A 255 3.71 -18.76 -5.63
C GLY A 255 4.45 -18.70 -6.97
N GLU A 256 3.95 -19.39 -8.00
CA GLU A 256 4.51 -19.33 -9.37
C GLU A 256 4.39 -17.94 -10.01
N LEU A 257 3.35 -17.21 -9.62
CA LEU A 257 3.14 -15.81 -9.99
C LEU A 257 3.91 -14.86 -9.07
N GLU A 258 4.66 -15.33 -8.08
CA GLU A 258 5.44 -14.49 -7.15
C GLU A 258 4.60 -13.37 -6.51
N ILE A 259 3.39 -13.71 -6.08
CA ILE A 259 2.50 -12.78 -5.38
C ILE A 259 2.17 -13.30 -3.97
N PRO A 260 2.04 -12.40 -2.97
CA PRO A 260 1.65 -12.78 -1.63
C PRO A 260 0.19 -13.25 -1.56
N VAL A 261 -0.07 -14.18 -0.65
CA VAL A 261 -1.40 -14.69 -0.31
C VAL A 261 -1.73 -14.28 1.12
N ILE A 262 -2.79 -13.52 1.31
CA ILE A 262 -3.35 -13.22 2.64
C ILE A 262 -4.57 -14.09 2.90
N PHE A 263 -4.54 -14.84 3.99
CA PHE A 263 -5.67 -15.60 4.48
C PHE A 263 -6.39 -14.83 5.58
N ASP A 264 -7.68 -14.57 5.40
CA ASP A 264 -8.54 -14.24 6.53
C ASP A 264 -8.55 -15.39 7.53
N THR A 265 -8.24 -15.11 8.79
CA THR A 265 -8.21 -16.15 9.81
C THR A 265 -9.21 -15.88 10.92
N ARG A 266 -9.71 -16.95 11.54
CA ARG A 266 -10.79 -16.87 12.52
C ARG A 266 -10.46 -17.50 13.85
N ASN A 267 -9.49 -18.40 13.86
CA ASN A 267 -8.95 -19.02 15.04
C ASN A 267 -7.61 -19.66 14.71
N ILE A 268 -6.92 -20.10 15.75
CA ILE A 268 -5.63 -20.75 15.65
C ILE A 268 -5.64 -22.06 14.83
N ARG A 269 -6.76 -22.78 14.76
CA ARG A 269 -6.87 -23.98 13.89
C ARG A 269 -6.76 -23.60 12.41
N THR A 270 -7.22 -22.41 12.03
CA THR A 270 -6.97 -21.88 10.67
C THR A 270 -5.47 -21.72 10.41
N VAL A 271 -4.72 -21.21 11.39
CA VAL A 271 -3.27 -21.02 11.29
C VAL A 271 -2.54 -22.36 11.12
N GLU A 272 -2.88 -23.36 11.94
CA GLU A 272 -2.30 -24.71 11.86
C GLU A 272 -2.48 -25.31 10.45
N ARG A 273 -3.65 -25.14 9.85
CA ARG A 273 -3.93 -25.68 8.50
C ARG A 273 -3.24 -24.93 7.38
N ILE A 274 -3.13 -23.61 7.50
CA ILE A 274 -2.32 -22.81 6.57
C ILE A 274 -0.86 -23.26 6.64
N HIS A 275 -0.33 -23.49 7.83
CA HIS A 275 1.02 -24.02 8.01
C HIS A 275 1.18 -25.41 7.39
N SER A 276 0.24 -26.34 7.64
CA SER A 276 0.22 -27.67 7.00
C SER A 276 0.14 -27.59 5.47
N LEU A 277 -0.58 -26.62 4.92
CA LEU A 277 -0.64 -26.38 3.47
C LEU A 277 0.74 -25.96 2.93
N VAL A 278 1.41 -25.01 3.59
CA VAL A 278 2.76 -24.56 3.19
C VAL A 278 3.77 -25.71 3.30
N ASP A 279 3.70 -26.50 4.37
CA ASP A 279 4.56 -27.67 4.57
C ASP A 279 4.34 -28.74 3.49
N SER A 280 3.09 -29.02 3.11
CA SER A 280 2.81 -30.00 2.05
C SER A 280 3.38 -29.55 0.71
N MET A 281 3.20 -28.26 0.36
CA MET A 281 3.81 -27.67 -0.84
C MET A 281 5.34 -27.71 -0.80
N ARG A 282 5.96 -27.47 0.36
CA ARG A 282 7.43 -27.49 0.49
C ARG A 282 8.02 -28.87 0.24
N ASN A 283 7.28 -29.92 0.62
CA ASN A 283 7.70 -31.31 0.46
C ASN A 283 7.34 -31.90 -0.92
N ASP A 284 6.67 -31.13 -1.78
CA ASP A 284 6.34 -31.53 -3.15
C ASP A 284 7.43 -31.05 -4.14
N PRO A 285 8.12 -31.95 -4.86
CA PRO A 285 9.12 -31.59 -5.87
C PRO A 285 8.58 -30.66 -6.97
N ASP A 286 7.29 -30.74 -7.32
CA ASP A 286 6.66 -29.93 -8.37
C ASP A 286 6.37 -28.49 -7.91
N CYS A 287 6.57 -28.19 -6.62
CA CYS A 287 6.36 -26.88 -6.03
C CYS A 287 7.64 -26.05 -5.90
N GLY A 288 8.79 -26.52 -6.38
CA GLY A 288 10.08 -25.84 -6.17
C GLY A 288 10.12 -24.37 -6.64
N ASN A 289 9.46 -24.04 -7.75
CA ASN A 289 9.33 -22.63 -8.20
C ASN A 289 8.29 -21.86 -7.38
N ALA A 290 7.15 -22.49 -7.10
CA ALA A 290 6.07 -21.87 -6.32
C ALA A 290 6.56 -21.45 -4.93
N ILE A 291 7.27 -22.33 -4.23
CA ILE A 291 7.76 -22.10 -2.87
C ILE A 291 8.77 -20.95 -2.78
N LYS A 292 9.60 -20.73 -3.82
CA LYS A 292 10.54 -19.60 -3.85
C LYS A 292 9.82 -18.25 -3.90
N GLY A 293 8.75 -18.16 -4.69
CA GLY A 293 7.95 -16.96 -4.88
C GLY A 293 6.85 -16.76 -3.84
N LEU A 294 6.49 -17.81 -3.08
CA LEU A 294 5.37 -17.77 -2.16
C LEU A 294 5.67 -16.93 -0.92
N ARG A 295 4.70 -16.12 -0.52
CA ARG A 295 4.62 -15.42 0.76
C ARG A 295 3.20 -15.55 1.28
N VAL A 296 3.03 -15.93 2.54
CA VAL A 296 1.72 -16.17 3.15
C VAL A 296 1.55 -15.25 4.36
N ILE A 297 0.44 -14.50 4.38
CA ILE A 297 0.09 -13.58 5.47
C ILE A 297 -1.11 -14.17 6.21
N ILE A 298 -0.94 -14.39 7.51
CA ILE A 298 -1.99 -14.72 8.46
C ILE A 298 -2.65 -13.42 8.91
N ALA A 299 -3.88 -13.17 8.47
CA ALA A 299 -4.62 -11.99 8.89
C ALA A 299 -5.05 -12.05 10.36
N HIS A 300 -5.36 -10.90 10.95
CA HIS A 300 -5.97 -10.75 12.28
C HIS A 300 -5.16 -11.42 13.41
N CYS A 301 -3.86 -11.62 13.19
CA CYS A 301 -2.97 -12.49 13.98
C CYS A 301 -3.61 -13.81 14.45
N GLY A 302 -4.35 -14.50 13.57
CA GLY A 302 -4.95 -15.79 13.91
C GLY A 302 -6.18 -15.72 14.81
N MET A 303 -6.66 -14.50 15.15
CA MET A 303 -7.60 -14.23 16.25
C MET A 303 -7.10 -14.76 17.61
N SER A 304 -5.78 -14.95 17.76
CA SER A 304 -5.16 -15.50 18.97
C SER A 304 -3.69 -15.03 19.07
N PRO A 305 -3.47 -13.71 19.27
CA PRO A 305 -2.16 -13.08 19.11
C PRO A 305 -1.06 -13.56 20.07
N SER A 306 -1.41 -14.27 21.15
CA SER A 306 -0.47 -14.84 22.12
C SER A 306 -0.37 -16.37 22.07
N ASP A 307 -1.10 -17.04 21.16
CA ASP A 307 -1.07 -18.51 21.09
C ASP A 307 0.27 -19.01 20.54
N PRO A 308 0.97 -19.93 21.24
CA PRO A 308 2.26 -20.47 20.82
C PRO A 308 2.31 -20.97 19.37
N ARG A 309 1.20 -21.52 18.86
CA ARG A 309 1.13 -22.10 17.52
C ARG A 309 1.22 -21.06 16.41
N LEU A 310 0.78 -19.82 16.68
CA LEU A 310 1.00 -18.71 15.76
C LEU A 310 2.50 -18.50 15.56
N PHE A 311 3.25 -18.46 16.66
CA PHE A 311 4.70 -18.25 16.63
C PHE A 311 5.46 -19.43 16.05
N ASP A 312 4.96 -20.66 16.22
CA ASP A 312 5.52 -21.81 15.53
C ASP A 312 5.38 -21.69 14.01
N ALA A 313 4.23 -21.23 13.51
CA ALA A 313 4.05 -20.93 12.09
C ALA A 313 4.94 -19.76 11.63
N LEU A 314 5.10 -18.70 12.43
CA LEU A 314 5.91 -17.52 12.08
C LEU A 314 7.42 -17.79 12.01
N LYS A 315 7.90 -18.92 12.54
CA LYS A 315 9.29 -19.36 12.32
C LYS A 315 9.55 -19.73 10.86
N ASP A 316 8.51 -20.09 10.10
CA ASP A 316 8.62 -20.36 8.67
C ASP A 316 8.99 -19.08 7.91
N PRO A 317 10.08 -19.04 7.10
CA PRO A 317 10.45 -17.86 6.31
C PRO A 317 9.34 -17.33 5.38
N ILE A 318 8.42 -18.19 4.93
CA ILE A 318 7.34 -17.85 3.99
C ILE A 318 6.13 -17.21 4.70
N ILE A 319 5.97 -17.46 6.00
CA ILE A 319 4.78 -17.06 6.76
C ILE A 319 5.03 -15.75 7.52
N TYR A 320 4.05 -14.87 7.45
CA TYR A 320 3.97 -13.56 8.09
C TYR A 320 2.60 -13.42 8.75
N THR A 321 2.43 -12.39 9.57
CA THR A 321 1.12 -12.03 10.12
C THR A 321 0.90 -10.53 10.10
N GLU A 322 -0.33 -10.08 10.32
CA GLU A 322 -0.66 -8.65 10.38
C GLU A 322 -1.59 -8.27 11.53
N THR A 323 -1.50 -7.01 11.97
CA THR A 323 -2.01 -6.51 13.27
C THR A 323 -3.47 -6.06 13.27
N SER A 324 -4.21 -6.20 12.19
CA SER A 324 -5.60 -5.77 12.18
C SER A 324 -6.43 -6.54 13.21
N THR A 325 -7.53 -5.93 13.67
CA THR A 325 -8.40 -6.38 14.76
C THR A 325 -7.80 -6.38 16.18
N LEU A 326 -6.49 -6.24 16.34
CA LEU A 326 -5.85 -6.18 17.65
C LEU A 326 -6.27 -4.92 18.41
N HIS A 327 -6.66 -5.08 19.66
CA HIS A 327 -7.10 -3.98 20.53
C HIS A 327 -6.74 -4.24 21.99
N ASP A 328 -6.69 -3.17 22.78
CA ASP A 328 -6.44 -3.24 24.22
C ASP A 328 -5.23 -4.13 24.58
N LEU A 329 -5.47 -5.24 25.28
CA LEU A 329 -4.43 -6.15 25.77
C LEU A 329 -3.88 -7.10 24.68
N ASP A 330 -4.54 -7.21 23.53
CA ASP A 330 -4.05 -8.03 22.42
C ASP A 330 -2.76 -7.46 21.81
N VAL A 331 -2.64 -6.13 21.78
CA VAL A 331 -1.48 -5.42 21.22
C VAL A 331 -0.20 -5.76 22.01
N PRO A 332 -0.09 -5.50 23.33
CA PRO A 332 1.08 -5.89 24.10
C PRO A 332 1.31 -7.40 24.07
N ALA A 333 0.26 -8.21 24.18
CA ALA A 333 0.37 -9.67 24.18
C ALA A 333 1.04 -10.21 22.91
N LEU A 334 0.72 -9.68 21.73
CA LEU A 334 1.39 -10.04 20.48
C LEU A 334 2.91 -9.77 20.58
N PHE A 335 3.28 -8.53 20.89
CA PHE A 335 4.68 -8.09 20.80
C PHE A 335 5.55 -8.71 21.90
N GLU A 336 5.05 -8.82 23.13
CA GLU A 336 5.75 -9.49 24.22
C GLU A 336 6.01 -10.96 23.90
N THR A 337 4.98 -11.68 23.44
CA THR A 337 5.12 -13.10 23.07
C THR A 337 6.02 -13.27 21.84
N THR A 338 5.99 -12.32 20.90
CA THR A 338 6.90 -12.31 19.75
C THR A 338 8.35 -12.21 20.21
N LEU A 339 8.65 -11.27 21.10
CA LEU A 339 10.00 -11.11 21.65
C LEU A 339 10.41 -12.35 22.42
N GLU A 340 9.55 -12.92 23.26
CA GLU A 340 9.84 -14.15 24.00
C GLU A 340 10.16 -15.32 23.05
N ARG A 341 9.32 -15.55 22.04
CA ARG A 341 9.39 -16.78 21.22
C ARG A 341 10.29 -16.68 20.01
N LEU A 342 10.45 -15.48 19.43
CA LEU A 342 11.21 -15.25 18.20
C LEU A 342 12.53 -14.50 18.45
N HIS A 343 12.94 -14.22 19.70
CA HIS A 343 14.23 -13.53 19.98
C HIS A 343 15.44 -14.22 19.33
N HIS A 344 15.43 -15.55 19.22
CA HIS A 344 16.51 -16.32 18.59
C HIS A 344 16.68 -16.02 17.10
N MET A 345 15.69 -15.40 16.45
CA MET A 345 15.78 -14.88 15.09
C MET A 345 16.61 -13.58 15.01
N GLY A 346 17.01 -13.01 16.15
CA GLY A 346 17.69 -11.71 16.26
C GLY A 346 16.79 -10.57 15.77
N ASP A 347 17.37 -9.58 15.11
CA ASP A 347 16.68 -8.40 14.54
C ASP A 347 15.69 -8.74 13.38
N ARG A 348 15.40 -10.02 13.17
CA ARG A 348 14.48 -10.51 12.12
C ARG A 348 13.07 -10.82 12.65
N TRP A 349 12.84 -10.83 13.96
CA TRP A 349 11.50 -11.07 14.50
C TRP A 349 10.49 -10.05 13.96
N SER A 350 10.90 -8.78 13.87
CA SER A 350 10.05 -7.69 13.38
C SER A 350 9.69 -7.86 11.92
N ASN A 351 10.47 -8.62 11.13
CA ASN A 351 10.20 -8.85 9.71
C ASN A 351 8.93 -9.68 9.48
N LYS A 352 8.39 -10.30 10.53
CA LYS A 352 7.23 -11.21 10.45
C LYS A 352 5.88 -10.56 10.66
N ILE A 353 5.84 -9.30 11.08
CA ILE A 353 4.61 -8.61 11.47
C ILE A 353 4.37 -7.42 10.54
N LEU A 354 3.20 -7.33 9.93
CA LEU A 354 2.78 -6.22 9.09
C LEU A 354 1.70 -5.41 9.82
N PHE A 355 1.69 -4.10 9.65
CA PHE A 355 0.59 -3.27 10.11
C PHE A 355 -0.64 -3.41 9.19
N GLY A 356 -1.83 -3.58 9.78
CA GLY A 356 -3.09 -3.67 9.05
C GLY A 356 -4.26 -3.09 9.86
N THR A 357 -5.31 -2.61 9.18
CA THR A 357 -6.47 -1.97 9.83
C THR A 357 -7.76 -2.79 9.81
N ASP A 358 -7.95 -3.64 8.81
CA ASP A 358 -9.23 -4.31 8.48
C ASP A 358 -10.40 -3.31 8.29
N PHE A 359 -10.10 -2.09 7.83
CA PHE A 359 -11.14 -1.12 7.56
C PHE A 359 -12.03 -1.61 6.40
N SER A 360 -13.35 -1.56 6.51
CA SER A 360 -14.12 -0.70 7.44
C SER A 360 -14.80 -1.39 8.60
N PHE A 361 -14.46 -2.63 8.92
CA PHE A 361 -15.11 -3.31 10.04
C PHE A 361 -14.67 -2.71 11.37
N LEU A 362 -13.41 -2.30 11.45
CA LEU A 362 -12.77 -1.73 12.63
C LEU A 362 -12.02 -0.46 12.21
N SER A 363 -11.97 0.55 13.09
CA SER A 363 -11.43 1.86 12.71
C SER A 363 -10.39 2.40 13.68
N VAL A 364 -10.69 2.47 14.98
CA VAL A 364 -9.82 3.20 15.93
C VAL A 364 -8.66 2.37 16.51
N GLN A 365 -8.74 1.04 16.41
CA GLN A 365 -7.78 0.12 17.01
C GLN A 365 -6.36 0.23 16.43
N ALA A 366 -6.27 0.62 15.16
CA ALA A 366 -5.00 0.88 14.49
C ALA A 366 -4.15 1.95 15.20
N ALA A 367 -4.79 2.91 15.90
CA ALA A 367 -4.08 3.90 16.69
C ALA A 367 -3.38 3.28 17.91
N ASP A 368 -3.99 2.25 18.52
CA ASP A 368 -3.41 1.57 19.68
C ASP A 368 -2.14 0.80 19.29
N VAL A 369 -2.14 0.16 18.11
CA VAL A 369 -0.93 -0.48 17.56
C VAL A 369 0.17 0.54 17.30
N ILE A 370 -0.14 1.66 16.61
CA ILE A 370 0.86 2.69 16.32
C ILE A 370 1.43 3.27 17.62
N LEU A 371 0.59 3.64 18.59
CA LEU A 371 1.05 4.23 19.84
C LEU A 371 1.81 3.24 20.73
N TYR A 372 1.43 1.96 20.72
CA TYR A 372 2.20 0.94 21.42
C TYR A 372 3.61 0.85 20.86
N LEU A 373 3.78 0.81 19.53
CA LEU A 373 5.10 0.80 18.88
C LEU A 373 5.95 2.06 19.20
N LEU A 374 5.32 3.18 19.54
CA LEU A 374 5.97 4.43 19.94
C LEU A 374 6.15 4.57 21.47
N SER A 375 5.66 3.58 22.25
CA SER A 375 5.63 3.63 23.71
C SER A 375 6.92 3.12 24.36
N ARG A 376 7.02 3.33 25.67
CA ARG A 376 8.07 2.74 26.53
C ARG A 376 7.96 1.22 26.66
N ASP A 377 6.75 0.70 26.48
CA ASP A 377 6.44 -0.73 26.68
C ASP A 377 6.91 -1.57 25.47
N PHE A 378 7.10 -0.95 24.30
CA PHE A 378 7.60 -1.65 23.13
C PHE A 378 9.08 -2.00 23.25
N GLY A 379 9.38 -3.30 23.32
CA GLY A 379 10.74 -3.82 23.46
C GLY A 379 11.65 -3.66 22.23
N GLY A 380 11.14 -3.15 21.11
CA GLY A 380 11.91 -2.98 19.87
C GLY A 380 12.59 -1.60 19.70
N THR A 381 13.24 -1.44 18.56
CA THR A 381 13.87 -0.20 18.09
C THR A 381 12.98 0.53 17.08
N LEU A 382 13.31 1.78 16.76
CA LEU A 382 12.61 2.50 15.68
C LEU A 382 12.73 1.80 14.31
N ALA A 383 13.82 1.07 14.05
CA ALA A 383 13.95 0.30 12.82
C ALA A 383 12.91 -0.84 12.77
N ASP A 384 12.65 -1.50 13.90
CA ASP A 384 11.60 -2.52 14.03
C ASP A 384 10.21 -1.90 13.83
N VAL A 385 9.96 -0.72 14.41
CA VAL A 385 8.72 0.05 14.19
C VAL A 385 8.50 0.31 12.71
N GLN A 386 9.51 0.78 11.98
CA GLN A 386 9.37 1.06 10.55
C GLN A 386 9.19 -0.19 9.69
N LYS A 387 9.85 -1.30 10.03
CA LYS A 387 9.60 -2.58 9.37
C LYS A 387 8.14 -3.00 9.53
N ILE A 388 7.63 -2.97 10.76
CA ILE A 388 6.24 -3.35 11.09
C ILE A 388 5.23 -2.41 10.40
N LEU A 389 5.42 -1.10 10.53
CA LEU A 389 4.48 -0.11 10.01
C LEU A 389 4.44 -0.03 8.49
N GLY A 390 5.49 -0.43 7.77
CA GLY A 390 5.46 -0.33 6.31
C GLY A 390 6.52 -1.10 5.55
N GLY A 391 7.72 -1.29 6.11
CA GLY A 391 8.82 -1.96 5.42
C GLY A 391 8.44 -3.38 4.97
N ASN A 392 7.85 -4.17 5.87
CA ASN A 392 7.47 -5.56 5.59
C ASN A 392 6.39 -5.65 4.52
N SER A 393 5.36 -4.80 4.58
CA SER A 393 4.30 -4.76 3.57
C SER A 393 4.87 -4.45 2.17
N LEU A 394 5.82 -3.53 2.08
CA LEU A 394 6.49 -3.17 0.83
C LEU A 394 7.40 -4.31 0.32
N ILE A 395 8.14 -4.99 1.20
CA ILE A 395 8.96 -6.16 0.88
C ILE A 395 8.09 -7.32 0.39
N VAL A 396 6.99 -7.60 1.06
CA VAL A 396 6.08 -8.70 0.68
C VAL A 396 5.37 -8.40 -0.64
N THR A 397 5.16 -7.12 -0.98
CA THR A 397 4.54 -6.67 -2.25
C THR A 397 5.54 -6.14 -3.27
N GLN A 398 6.83 -6.45 -3.12
CA GLN A 398 7.97 -5.82 -3.82
C GLN A 398 8.06 -6.04 -5.34
N ARG A 399 7.05 -6.63 -5.96
CA ARG A 399 7.01 -6.84 -7.40
C ARG A 399 6.58 -5.57 -8.11
N ALA A 400 7.38 -5.15 -9.09
CA ALA A 400 7.04 -4.05 -9.99
C ALA A 400 5.72 -4.34 -10.73
N PHE A 401 4.87 -3.33 -10.85
CA PHE A 401 3.60 -3.45 -11.54
C PHE A 401 3.79 -3.85 -13.02
N ARG A 402 3.13 -4.92 -13.49
CA ARG A 402 3.20 -5.36 -14.90
C ARG A 402 1.94 -6.08 -15.35
N ARG A 403 1.51 -5.85 -16.60
CA ARG A 403 0.44 -6.59 -17.30
C ARG A 403 0.96 -7.24 -18.56
N ALA A 404 0.45 -8.41 -18.96
CA ALA A 404 0.93 -9.19 -20.10
C ALA A 404 0.95 -8.41 -21.43
N ASP A 405 0.04 -7.45 -21.62
CA ASP A 405 -0.10 -6.60 -22.80
C ASP A 405 0.84 -5.37 -22.80
N SER A 406 2.01 -5.46 -22.17
CA SER A 406 2.92 -4.31 -22.07
C SER A 406 3.81 -4.11 -23.31
N ALA A 407 4.25 -2.87 -23.52
CA ALA A 407 5.09 -2.51 -24.63
C ALA A 407 6.47 -3.18 -24.53
N ARG A 408 7.02 -3.58 -25.68
CA ARG A 408 8.40 -4.08 -25.79
C ARG A 408 9.27 -2.95 -26.29
N VAL A 409 9.91 -2.25 -25.36
CA VAL A 409 10.83 -1.15 -25.65
C VAL A 409 12.23 -1.55 -25.23
N ALA A 410 13.21 -1.28 -26.09
CA ALA A 410 14.62 -1.45 -25.73
C ALA A 410 14.93 -0.51 -24.56
N PRO A 411 15.56 -0.98 -23.46
CA PRO A 411 15.86 -0.13 -22.33
C PRO A 411 16.74 1.06 -22.75
N VAL A 412 16.37 2.26 -22.34
CA VAL A 412 17.11 3.51 -22.55
C VAL A 412 17.35 4.17 -21.20
N GLU A 413 18.52 4.77 -20.97
CA GLU A 413 18.81 5.56 -19.77
C GLU A 413 19.33 6.96 -20.12
N VAL A 414 18.65 7.99 -19.64
CA VAL A 414 19.08 9.38 -19.80
C VAL A 414 19.56 9.93 -18.47
N PHE A 415 20.77 10.47 -18.45
CA PHE A 415 21.37 11.10 -17.27
C PHE A 415 21.29 12.61 -17.34
N CYS A 416 21.25 13.28 -16.20
CA CYS A 416 21.46 14.72 -16.13
C CYS A 416 22.08 15.12 -14.79
N HIS A 417 22.91 16.16 -14.78
CA HIS A 417 23.45 16.74 -13.55
C HIS A 417 22.38 17.52 -12.79
N ASP A 418 22.24 17.22 -11.51
CA ASP A 418 21.10 17.68 -10.70
C ASP A 418 21.53 18.09 -9.29
N LYS A 419 22.36 19.14 -9.21
CA LYS A 419 22.95 19.62 -7.96
C LYS A 419 21.89 20.00 -6.90
N ASP A 420 20.77 20.61 -7.31
CA ASP A 420 19.75 21.17 -6.40
C ASP A 420 18.37 20.52 -6.51
N ARG A 421 18.30 19.33 -7.11
CA ARG A 421 17.06 18.64 -7.45
C ARG A 421 16.16 19.39 -8.44
N ALA A 422 16.71 20.39 -9.13
CA ALA A 422 15.96 21.19 -10.08
C ALA A 422 15.55 20.37 -11.31
N VAL A 423 16.44 19.48 -11.77
CA VAL A 423 16.18 18.64 -12.93
C VAL A 423 15.12 17.59 -12.60
N GLN A 424 15.27 16.91 -11.46
CA GLN A 424 14.28 15.94 -11.00
C GLN A 424 12.90 16.59 -10.82
N ARG A 425 12.82 17.78 -10.21
CA ARG A 425 11.55 18.52 -10.07
C ARG A 425 10.95 18.95 -11.41
N GLY A 426 11.79 19.32 -12.38
CA GLY A 426 11.36 19.65 -13.74
C GLY A 426 10.74 18.44 -14.43
N LEU A 427 11.39 17.28 -14.34
CA LEU A 427 10.89 16.00 -14.84
C LEU A 427 9.57 15.59 -14.17
N GLU A 428 9.53 15.65 -12.84
CA GLU A 428 8.32 15.36 -12.06
C GLU A 428 7.17 16.27 -12.50
N SER A 429 7.41 17.58 -12.64
CA SER A 429 6.40 18.55 -13.10
C SER A 429 5.85 18.19 -14.48
N ALA A 430 6.70 17.84 -15.44
CA ALA A 430 6.27 17.45 -16.78
C ALA A 430 5.43 16.16 -16.78
N ILE A 431 5.85 15.15 -16.02
CA ILE A 431 5.06 13.91 -15.85
C ILE A 431 3.68 14.24 -15.26
N LEU A 432 3.63 15.09 -14.23
CA LEU A 432 2.39 15.52 -13.61
C LEU A 432 1.48 16.28 -14.58
N GLU A 433 2.05 17.10 -15.46
CA GLU A 433 1.33 17.81 -16.51
C GLU A 433 0.69 16.83 -17.51
N HIS A 434 1.43 15.87 -18.05
CA HIS A 434 0.88 14.86 -18.97
C HIS A 434 -0.17 13.95 -18.31
N VAL A 435 0.02 13.57 -17.04
CA VAL A 435 -0.98 12.82 -16.27
C VAL A 435 -2.22 13.70 -16.02
N GLY A 436 -2.02 14.97 -15.70
CA GLY A 436 -3.06 15.99 -15.49
C GLY A 436 -3.90 16.24 -16.74
N SER A 437 -3.27 16.40 -17.90
CA SER A 437 -3.95 16.53 -19.21
C SER A 437 -4.60 15.22 -19.66
N GLY A 438 -4.14 14.09 -19.13
CA GLY A 438 -4.60 12.76 -19.50
C GLY A 438 -4.03 12.25 -20.81
N GLU A 439 -2.96 12.86 -21.29
CA GLU A 439 -2.13 12.28 -22.34
C GLU A 439 -1.50 10.97 -21.87
N TRP A 440 -1.06 10.92 -20.61
CA TRP A 440 -0.53 9.73 -19.97
C TRP A 440 -1.45 9.22 -18.87
N GLY A 441 -1.63 7.90 -18.82
CA GLY A 441 -2.14 7.18 -17.66
C GLY A 441 -0.98 6.81 -16.73
N LEU A 442 -1.24 6.83 -15.42
CA LEU A 442 -0.31 6.34 -14.40
C LEU A 442 -0.92 5.09 -13.75
N SER A 443 -0.35 3.93 -14.09
CA SER A 443 -0.81 2.62 -13.64
C SER A 443 -0.27 2.24 -12.27
N SER A 444 0.93 2.69 -11.92
CA SER A 444 1.54 2.50 -10.60
C SER A 444 2.60 3.58 -10.34
N LEU A 445 2.79 3.93 -9.07
CA LEU A 445 3.98 4.60 -8.56
C LEU A 445 4.53 3.66 -7.51
N ASP A 446 5.75 3.16 -7.65
CA ASP A 446 6.36 2.21 -6.71
C ASP A 446 7.65 2.81 -6.17
N VAL A 447 7.81 2.78 -4.85
CA VAL A 447 9.02 3.30 -4.19
C VAL A 447 10.10 2.23 -4.15
N MET A 448 11.33 2.68 -4.24
CA MET A 448 12.52 1.85 -4.11
C MET A 448 12.76 1.51 -2.62
N LEU A 449 13.21 0.28 -2.33
CA LEU A 449 13.42 -0.26 -0.97
C LEU A 449 14.87 -0.74 -0.79
N PRO A 450 15.53 -0.65 0.36
CA PRO A 450 16.79 -1.36 0.57
C PRO A 450 16.53 -2.89 0.53
N PRO A 451 17.55 -3.70 0.23
CA PRO A 451 17.46 -5.15 0.32
C PRO A 451 16.92 -5.61 1.69
N GLU A 452 16.14 -6.69 1.70
CA GLU A 452 15.42 -7.19 2.88
C GLU A 452 16.28 -7.23 4.17
N ASP A 453 17.52 -7.74 4.08
CA ASP A 453 18.44 -7.86 5.22
C ASP A 453 19.31 -6.62 5.49
N THR A 454 19.05 -5.51 4.81
CA THR A 454 19.88 -4.29 4.88
C THR A 454 19.08 -3.04 5.31
N TRP A 455 17.91 -3.25 5.90
CA TRP A 455 17.09 -2.13 6.40
C TRP A 455 17.91 -1.28 7.38
N PRO A 456 18.00 0.04 7.15
CA PRO A 456 18.90 0.89 7.91
C PRO A 456 18.36 1.16 9.32
N LYS A 457 19.27 1.58 10.21
CA LYS A 457 18.85 2.32 11.41
C LYS A 457 18.19 3.63 10.98
N ILE A 458 17.11 4.01 11.68
CA ILE A 458 16.44 5.28 11.38
C ILE A 458 17.27 6.43 11.95
N GLU A 459 17.55 7.41 11.10
CA GLU A 459 18.30 8.60 11.49
C GLU A 459 17.38 9.79 11.78
N PRO A 460 17.76 10.67 12.73
CA PRO A 460 17.08 11.94 12.94
C PRO A 460 17.05 12.81 11.68
N LEU A 461 16.01 13.63 11.54
CA LEU A 461 15.85 14.54 10.41
C LEU A 461 17.01 15.53 10.26
N GLU A 462 17.60 15.97 11.37
CA GLU A 462 18.76 16.87 11.36
C GLU A 462 20.01 16.24 10.69
N LYS A 463 20.11 14.91 10.72
CA LYS A 463 21.24 14.13 10.17
C LYS A 463 21.00 13.63 8.75
N GLY A 464 19.83 13.88 8.17
CA GLY A 464 19.49 13.44 6.82
C GLY A 464 18.24 12.59 6.74
N GLY A 465 17.72 12.09 7.88
CA GLY A 465 16.37 11.54 8.01
C GLY A 465 16.01 10.47 6.98
N PHE A 466 16.60 9.29 7.10
CA PHE A 466 16.28 8.13 6.26
C PHE A 466 15.65 7.01 7.09
N ASN A 467 14.55 6.46 6.59
CA ASN A 467 13.77 5.42 7.23
C ASN A 467 13.72 4.12 6.41
N GLY A 468 14.59 3.98 5.43
CA GLY A 468 14.58 2.81 4.53
C GLY A 468 13.60 2.93 3.37
N VAL A 469 12.84 4.01 3.18
CA VAL A 469 12.01 4.18 1.97
C VAL A 469 12.58 5.29 1.09
N TYR A 470 13.00 4.95 -0.12
CA TYR A 470 13.60 5.90 -1.05
C TYR A 470 12.51 6.68 -1.79
N LEU A 471 12.11 7.84 -1.26
CA LEU A 471 11.09 8.69 -1.88
C LEU A 471 11.58 9.50 -3.09
N ASP A 472 12.89 9.52 -3.34
CA ASP A 472 13.54 10.22 -4.45
C ASP A 472 14.02 9.28 -5.55
N SER A 473 13.80 7.98 -5.38
CA SER A 473 14.03 6.95 -6.39
C SER A 473 12.79 6.08 -6.46
N TYR A 474 12.13 6.03 -7.61
CA TYR A 474 10.85 5.35 -7.74
C TYR A 474 10.62 4.91 -9.18
N LEU A 475 9.78 3.90 -9.33
CA LEU A 475 9.35 3.35 -10.59
C LEU A 475 7.92 3.80 -10.87
N LEU A 476 7.71 4.47 -11.99
CA LEU A 476 6.39 4.77 -12.51
C LEU A 476 6.04 3.75 -13.57
N THR A 477 4.81 3.23 -13.56
CA THR A 477 4.26 2.56 -14.73
C THR A 477 3.35 3.53 -15.45
N LEU A 478 3.79 3.99 -16.63
CA LEU A 478 3.03 4.90 -17.47
C LEU A 478 2.37 4.15 -18.63
N LYS A 479 1.24 4.67 -19.09
CA LYS A 479 0.57 4.22 -20.31
C LYS A 479 0.27 5.43 -21.18
N SER A 480 0.87 5.50 -22.37
CA SER A 480 0.52 6.54 -23.34
C SER A 480 -0.78 6.18 -24.06
N LYS A 481 -1.57 7.20 -24.45
CA LYS A 481 -2.71 7.02 -25.35
C LYS A 481 -2.33 6.47 -26.72
N GLN A 482 -1.08 6.70 -27.15
CA GLN A 482 -0.58 6.33 -28.49
C GLN A 482 0.11 4.95 -28.47
N SER A 483 0.70 4.56 -27.34
CA SER A 483 1.37 3.27 -27.18
C SER A 483 0.39 2.11 -26.92
N GLN A 484 0.74 0.91 -27.39
CA GLN A 484 -0.05 -0.31 -27.20
C GLN A 484 0.12 -0.99 -25.82
N GLY A 485 0.86 -0.41 -24.86
CA GLY A 485 1.09 -1.08 -23.57
C GLY A 485 1.69 -0.21 -22.48
N ASP A 486 1.89 -0.79 -21.29
CA ASP A 486 2.56 -0.12 -20.17
C ASP A 486 4.08 0.03 -20.43
N LEU A 487 4.65 1.11 -19.89
CA LEU A 487 6.08 1.41 -19.85
C LEU A 487 6.51 1.65 -18.42
N HIS A 488 7.70 1.17 -18.08
CA HIS A 488 8.37 1.44 -16.82
C HIS A 488 9.28 2.65 -16.98
N VAL A 489 9.03 3.68 -16.19
CA VAL A 489 9.86 4.90 -16.11
C VAL A 489 10.48 4.96 -14.73
N TRP A 490 11.77 4.65 -14.67
CA TRP A 490 12.54 4.56 -13.44
C TRP A 490 13.34 5.83 -13.22
N ILE A 491 12.96 6.61 -12.20
CA ILE A 491 13.67 7.83 -11.82
C ILE A 491 14.53 7.50 -10.61
N ARG A 492 15.82 7.84 -10.68
CA ARG A 492 16.77 7.60 -9.58
C ARG A 492 17.72 8.76 -9.40
N ARG A 493 18.10 9.01 -8.16
CA ARG A 493 19.30 9.76 -7.85
C ARG A 493 20.51 8.82 -7.81
N ARG A 494 21.63 9.27 -8.38
CA ARG A 494 22.90 8.55 -8.40
C ARG A 494 23.97 9.37 -7.67
N ALA A 495 25.05 8.68 -7.28
CA ALA A 495 26.23 9.32 -6.72
C ALA A 495 26.76 10.42 -7.66
N GLY A 496 27.43 11.44 -7.10
CA GLY A 496 27.95 12.57 -7.87
C GLY A 496 26.90 13.62 -8.27
N GLY A 497 25.69 13.56 -7.69
CA GLY A 497 24.65 14.55 -7.95
C GLY A 497 24.01 14.41 -9.34
N LEU A 498 23.89 13.18 -9.83
CA LEU A 498 23.19 12.86 -11.08
C LEU A 498 21.76 12.40 -10.79
N VAL A 499 20.85 12.73 -11.70
CA VAL A 499 19.55 12.06 -11.82
C VAL A 499 19.56 11.21 -13.09
N SER A 500 18.98 10.02 -13.04
CA SER A 500 18.77 9.17 -14.20
C SER A 500 17.27 8.91 -14.39
N CYS A 501 16.82 8.95 -15.64
CA CYS A 501 15.51 8.49 -16.06
C CYS A 501 15.72 7.31 -17.02
N SER A 502 15.31 6.11 -16.61
CA SER A 502 15.35 4.92 -17.47
C SER A 502 13.95 4.58 -17.95
N VAL A 503 13.80 4.30 -19.25
CA VAL A 503 12.55 3.83 -19.86
C VAL A 503 12.76 2.41 -20.34
N LEU A 504 11.89 1.49 -19.92
CA LEU A 504 11.97 0.07 -20.28
C LEU A 504 10.58 -0.55 -20.42
N GLY A 505 10.51 -1.65 -21.18
CA GLY A 505 9.32 -2.51 -21.21
C GLY A 505 9.16 -3.29 -19.89
N PRO A 506 7.94 -3.52 -19.39
CA PRO A 506 7.67 -4.35 -18.21
C PRO A 506 7.97 -5.86 -18.37
N HIS A 507 8.26 -6.32 -19.58
CA HIS A 507 8.54 -7.72 -19.92
C HIS A 507 9.81 -7.88 -20.77
N GLY A 508 10.44 -9.05 -20.68
CA GLY A 508 11.65 -9.40 -21.40
C GLY A 508 12.82 -9.72 -20.48
N SER A 509 13.98 -10.01 -21.08
CA SER A 509 15.21 -10.36 -20.36
C SER A 509 15.91 -9.17 -19.70
N ALA A 510 15.54 -7.95 -20.08
CA ALA A 510 16.06 -6.70 -19.53
C ALA A 510 14.93 -5.92 -18.82
N THR A 511 14.44 -6.46 -17.71
CA THR A 511 13.34 -5.88 -16.92
C THR A 511 13.73 -5.66 -15.46
N ILE A 512 12.92 -4.88 -14.75
CA ILE A 512 13.01 -4.74 -13.30
C ILE A 512 12.23 -5.89 -12.66
N GLU A 513 12.94 -6.78 -11.98
CA GLU A 513 12.35 -7.95 -11.32
C GLU A 513 11.82 -7.62 -9.90
N SER A 514 12.56 -6.82 -9.13
CA SER A 514 12.17 -6.37 -7.79
C SER A 514 12.30 -4.85 -7.62
N LEU A 515 11.64 -4.33 -6.58
CA LEU A 515 11.74 -2.93 -6.16
C LEU A 515 12.90 -2.67 -5.17
N GLU A 516 13.78 -3.67 -4.95
CA GLU A 516 14.94 -3.51 -4.08
C GLU A 516 16.01 -2.61 -4.73
N TYR A 517 16.12 -1.40 -4.21
CA TYR A 517 17.23 -0.48 -4.35
C TYR A 517 18.43 -0.92 -3.50
N ALA A 518 19.06 -1.98 -3.97
CA ALA A 518 20.31 -2.49 -3.44
C ALA A 518 21.55 -1.61 -3.73
N SER A 519 21.38 -0.41 -4.30
CA SER A 519 22.40 0.39 -4.99
C SER A 519 22.86 -0.10 -6.38
N GLN A 520 22.75 -1.39 -6.75
CA GLN A 520 23.41 -1.89 -7.98
C GLN A 520 23.10 -3.34 -8.39
N LYS A 521 21.99 -3.94 -7.95
CA LYS A 521 21.65 -5.33 -8.29
C LYS A 521 20.66 -5.40 -9.45
N MET A 522 21.03 -4.80 -10.57
CA MET A 522 20.33 -5.04 -11.83
C MET A 522 20.77 -6.41 -12.35
N SER A 523 19.91 -7.12 -13.07
CA SER A 523 20.38 -8.27 -13.83
C SER A 523 21.52 -7.80 -14.76
N TRP A 524 22.51 -8.66 -14.98
CA TRP A 524 23.61 -8.33 -15.88
C TRP A 524 23.08 -7.91 -17.26
N THR A 525 22.02 -8.58 -17.73
CA THR A 525 21.31 -8.25 -18.97
C THR A 525 20.72 -6.85 -18.97
N LEU A 526 19.99 -6.44 -17.93
CA LEU A 526 19.45 -5.08 -17.83
C LEU A 526 20.57 -4.03 -17.77
N THR A 527 21.63 -4.33 -17.00
CA THR A 527 22.80 -3.45 -16.87
C THR A 527 23.46 -3.20 -18.22
N GLN A 528 23.70 -4.26 -18.98
CA GLN A 528 24.27 -4.17 -20.32
C GLN A 528 23.33 -3.38 -21.24
N ALA A 529 22.03 -3.69 -21.26
CA ALA A 529 21.07 -3.01 -22.12
C ALA A 529 21.03 -1.49 -21.86
N LEU A 530 20.94 -1.07 -20.59
CA LEU A 530 20.96 0.36 -20.24
C LEU A 530 22.30 1.01 -20.61
N SER A 531 23.43 0.35 -20.37
CA SER A 531 24.75 0.90 -20.70
C SER A 531 24.92 1.19 -22.19
N HIS A 532 24.39 0.32 -23.07
CA HIS A 532 24.50 0.50 -24.53
C HIS A 532 23.64 1.65 -25.05
N ASN A 533 22.50 1.91 -24.40
CA ASN A 533 21.52 2.90 -24.84
C ASN A 533 21.44 4.08 -23.86
N SER A 534 22.57 4.47 -23.28
CA SER A 534 22.63 5.58 -22.33
C SER A 534 23.31 6.81 -22.89
N HIS A 535 22.81 7.99 -22.50
CA HIS A 535 23.41 9.27 -22.88
C HIS A 535 23.13 10.36 -21.83
N LEU A 536 23.85 11.47 -21.94
CA LEU A 536 23.78 12.60 -21.02
C LEU A 536 22.95 13.74 -21.63
N ALA A 537 21.85 14.09 -20.97
CA ALA A 537 21.08 15.30 -21.22
C ALA A 537 21.71 16.51 -20.52
N ARG A 538 21.61 17.68 -21.17
CA ARG A 538 22.15 18.96 -20.70
C ARG A 538 21.33 19.54 -19.55
N ASP A 539 20.01 19.37 -19.61
CA ASP A 539 19.07 19.95 -18.65
C ASP A 539 17.79 19.12 -18.55
N ALA A 540 16.84 19.62 -17.76
CA ALA A 540 15.54 18.99 -17.56
C ALA A 540 14.68 18.95 -18.83
N GLY A 541 14.77 19.96 -19.69
CA GLY A 541 13.97 20.05 -20.90
C GLY A 541 14.35 18.99 -21.91
N GLU A 542 15.65 18.75 -22.08
CA GLU A 542 16.16 17.67 -22.93
C GLU A 542 15.77 16.29 -22.36
N LEU A 543 15.88 16.10 -21.04
CA LEU A 543 15.45 14.86 -20.40
C LEU A 543 13.94 14.59 -20.57
N VAL A 544 13.11 15.63 -20.43
CA VAL A 544 11.66 15.53 -20.65
C VAL A 544 11.34 15.24 -22.12
N ALA A 545 12.01 15.91 -23.06
CA ALA A 545 11.81 15.68 -24.49
C ALA A 545 12.15 14.24 -24.90
N GLU A 546 13.22 13.67 -24.33
CA GLU A 546 13.56 12.26 -24.53
C GLU A 546 12.53 11.32 -23.89
N LEU A 547 12.06 11.61 -22.68
CA LEU A 547 10.99 10.81 -22.08
C LEU A 547 9.72 10.84 -22.94
N GLU A 548 9.33 12.02 -23.43
CA GLU A 548 8.18 12.16 -24.32
C GLU A 548 8.34 11.40 -25.63
N SER A 549 9.54 11.40 -26.23
CA SER A 549 9.81 10.69 -27.47
C SER A 549 9.72 9.17 -27.31
N LEU A 550 10.09 8.66 -26.13
CA LEU A 550 10.06 7.24 -25.80
C LEU A 550 8.67 6.74 -25.34
N VAL A 551 7.84 7.64 -24.79
CA VAL A 551 6.50 7.33 -24.30
C VAL A 551 5.42 7.47 -25.39
N LYS A 552 5.61 8.35 -26.37
CA LYS A 552 4.74 8.48 -27.55
C LYS A 552 4.88 7.25 -28.45
#